data_AF-A0A7W9CCG1-F1
#
_entry.id   AF-A0A7W9CCG1-F1
#
_cell.length_a   1.000
_cell.length_b   1.000
_cell.length_c   1.000
_cell.angle_alpha   90.00
_cell.angle_beta   90.00
_cell.angle_gamma   90.00
#
_symmetry.space_group_name_H-M   'P 1'
#
loop_
_entity.id
_entity.type
_entity.pdbx_description
1 polymer ?
#
loop_
_entity_poly.entity_id
_entity_poly.type
_entity_poly.pdbx_seq_one_letter_code
_entity_poly.pdbx_strand_id
1 'polypeptide(L)'
;MRFIRPESTPLIDAARTLPESTRGADAAAAALRADHERWSRTLWGVGAFLVFAVGALLTGMMVDLLVGYATTAAEQTLAVALVVLGVALAAAGLVVLFRLWRTGRALSRAAVIWSRVPYLLGVRDRSATGWLAPRPVRESPVMFVRVAACALLLLVAVFGLSILFFPGREAMVATSVACALIGAVAAFCLAGLFGGIVTMQRGIRERDPRWVRALAR
;
A
#
# COMPACT_ATOMS: atom_id res chain seq x y z
N MET A 1 -3.24 -0.72 -18.16
CA MET A 1 -2.92 0.40 -17.23
C MET A 1 -1.49 0.24 -16.71
N ARG A 2 -0.59 1.18 -17.02
CA ARG A 2 0.79 1.18 -16.49
C ARG A 2 0.83 1.93 -15.15
N PHE A 3 1.09 1.20 -14.06
CA PHE A 3 1.20 1.78 -12.70
C PHE A 3 2.58 2.39 -12.39
N ILE A 4 3.52 2.24 -13.31
CA ILE A 4 4.89 2.77 -13.25
C ILE A 4 5.06 3.71 -14.46
N ARG A 5 5.72 4.86 -14.27
CA ARG A 5 6.06 5.73 -15.41
C ARG A 5 7.07 5.04 -16.33
N PRO A 6 6.97 5.21 -17.66
CA PRO A 6 7.91 4.60 -18.60
C PRO A 6 9.36 4.96 -18.26
N GLU A 7 9.61 6.20 -17.85
CA GLU A 7 10.91 6.73 -17.40
C GLU A 7 11.49 6.01 -16.17
N SER A 8 10.63 5.49 -15.29
CA SER A 8 11.06 4.81 -14.06
C SER A 8 11.43 3.34 -14.28
N THR A 9 10.97 2.74 -15.38
CA THR A 9 11.25 1.34 -15.72
C THR A 9 12.76 1.06 -15.91
N PRO A 10 13.51 1.81 -16.75
CA PRO A 10 14.94 1.56 -16.93
C PRO A 10 15.73 1.79 -15.64
N LEU A 11 15.30 2.72 -14.79
CA LEU A 11 15.94 2.98 -13.48
C LEU A 11 15.74 1.82 -12.50
N ILE A 12 14.58 1.16 -12.52
CA ILE A 12 14.33 -0.03 -11.70
C ILE A 12 15.20 -1.19 -12.18
N ASP A 13 15.32 -1.38 -13.49
CA ASP A 13 16.08 -2.49 -14.04
C ASP A 13 17.60 -2.30 -13.82
N ALA A 14 18.11 -1.08 -14.00
CA ALA A 14 19.49 -0.73 -13.67
C ALA A 14 19.81 -0.88 -12.17
N ALA A 15 18.83 -0.68 -11.28
CA ALA A 15 19.02 -0.92 -9.85
C ALA A 15 19.19 -2.41 -9.50
N ARG A 16 18.78 -3.34 -10.38
CA ARG A 16 18.90 -4.79 -10.12
C ARG A 16 20.32 -5.30 -10.27
N THR A 17 21.11 -4.70 -11.16
CA THR A 17 22.48 -5.13 -11.46
C THR A 17 23.54 -4.36 -10.67
N LEU A 18 23.12 -3.50 -9.73
CA LEU A 18 23.92 -2.47 -9.07
C LEU A 18 24.54 -1.47 -10.08
N PRO A 19 24.25 -0.16 -9.95
CA PRO A 19 24.86 0.82 -10.84
C PRO A 19 26.38 0.92 -10.64
N GLU A 20 27.13 0.80 -11.74
CA GLU A 20 28.61 0.94 -11.74
C GLU A 20 29.07 2.40 -11.61
N SER A 21 28.17 3.36 -11.80
CA SER A 21 28.48 4.79 -11.69
C SER A 21 27.53 5.53 -10.75
N THR A 22 28.06 6.56 -10.10
CA THR A 22 27.29 7.49 -9.25
C THR A 22 26.59 8.58 -10.05
N ARG A 23 26.88 8.70 -11.36
CA ARG A 23 26.39 9.79 -12.21
C ARG A 23 24.87 9.73 -12.30
N GLY A 24 24.20 10.78 -11.82
CA GLY A 24 22.74 10.85 -11.84
C GLY A 24 22.03 10.00 -10.78
N ALA A 25 22.74 9.38 -9.83
CA ALA A 25 22.14 8.54 -8.79
C ALA A 25 21.11 9.30 -7.92
N ASP A 26 21.40 10.56 -7.59
CA ASP A 26 20.48 11.43 -6.84
C ASP A 26 19.24 11.80 -7.67
N ALA A 27 19.40 12.08 -8.95
CA ALA A 27 18.29 12.36 -9.87
C ALA A 27 17.40 11.12 -10.07
N ALA A 28 18.01 9.94 -10.23
CA ALA A 28 17.31 8.66 -10.33
C ALA A 28 16.51 8.35 -9.05
N ALA A 29 17.12 8.54 -7.88
CA ALA A 29 16.43 8.36 -6.60
C ALA A 29 15.27 9.34 -6.42
N ALA A 30 15.44 10.61 -6.82
CA ALA A 30 14.38 11.63 -6.77
C ALA A 30 13.23 11.31 -7.73
N ALA A 31 13.52 10.90 -8.97
CA ALA A 31 12.50 10.52 -9.95
C ALA A 31 11.67 9.31 -9.49
N LEU A 32 12.31 8.29 -8.92
CA LEU A 32 11.63 7.11 -8.38
C LEU A 32 10.77 7.43 -7.15
N ARG A 33 11.22 8.36 -6.28
CA ARG A 33 10.40 8.86 -5.16
C ARG A 33 9.18 9.63 -5.65
N ALA A 34 9.38 10.55 -6.61
CA ALA A 34 8.28 11.33 -7.18
C ALA A 34 7.22 10.42 -7.85
N ASP A 35 7.63 9.36 -8.55
CA ASP A 35 6.68 8.41 -9.13
C ASP A 35 5.95 7.59 -8.05
N HIS A 36 6.66 7.20 -6.98
CA HIS A 36 6.05 6.50 -5.87
C HIS A 36 5.06 7.38 -5.09
N GLU A 37 5.32 8.67 -4.92
CA GLU A 37 4.52 9.64 -4.17
C GLU A 37 3.36 10.25 -4.99
N ARG A 38 3.19 9.83 -6.23
CA ARG A 38 2.16 10.38 -7.12
C ARG A 38 0.74 10.23 -6.55
N TRP A 39 0.00 11.35 -6.47
CA TRP A 39 -1.39 11.38 -6.00
C TRP A 39 -2.32 10.40 -6.72
N SER A 40 -2.19 10.29 -8.04
CA SER A 40 -3.03 9.37 -8.81
C SER A 40 -2.87 7.92 -8.36
N ARG A 41 -1.68 7.52 -7.91
CA ARG A 41 -1.44 6.17 -7.39
C ARG A 41 -2.17 5.93 -6.07
N THR A 42 -2.15 6.92 -5.17
CA THR A 42 -2.90 6.87 -3.91
C THR A 42 -4.41 6.81 -4.18
N LEU A 43 -4.91 7.64 -5.11
CA LEU A 43 -6.33 7.63 -5.51
C LEU A 43 -6.76 6.28 -6.10
N TRP A 44 -5.93 5.66 -6.95
CA TRP A 44 -6.17 4.31 -7.44
C TRP A 44 -6.22 3.27 -6.32
N GLY A 45 -5.37 3.41 -5.29
CA GLY A 45 -5.39 2.56 -4.11
C GLY A 45 -6.69 2.69 -3.33
N VAL A 46 -7.13 3.93 -3.07
CA VAL A 46 -8.40 4.21 -2.39
C VAL A 46 -9.59 3.66 -3.21
N GLY A 47 -9.64 3.96 -4.51
CA GLY A 47 -10.71 3.47 -5.39
C GLY A 47 -10.78 1.94 -5.44
N ALA A 48 -9.63 1.26 -5.57
CA ALA A 48 -9.59 -0.19 -5.59
C ALA A 48 -10.02 -0.82 -4.26
N PHE A 49 -9.67 -0.19 -3.14
CA PHE A 49 -10.13 -0.62 -1.81
C PHE A 49 -11.63 -0.44 -1.64
N LEU A 50 -12.20 0.69 -2.06
CA LEU A 50 -13.64 0.93 -2.02
C LEU A 50 -14.40 -0.07 -2.89
N VAL A 51 -13.93 -0.31 -4.12
CA VAL A 51 -14.52 -1.33 -5.01
C VAL A 51 -14.47 -2.72 -4.37
N PHE A 52 -13.35 -3.06 -3.72
CA PHE A 52 -13.25 -4.32 -2.98
C PHE A 52 -14.26 -4.40 -1.83
N ALA A 53 -14.34 -3.35 -0.99
CA ALA A 53 -15.23 -3.32 0.16
C ALA A 53 -16.71 -3.39 -0.24
N VAL A 54 -17.11 -2.65 -1.27
CA VAL A 54 -18.47 -2.70 -1.84
C VAL A 54 -18.77 -4.10 -2.38
N GLY A 55 -17.85 -4.69 -3.15
CA GLY A 55 -18.02 -6.04 -3.68
C GLY A 55 -18.15 -7.10 -2.58
N ALA A 56 -17.30 -7.02 -1.54
CA ALA A 56 -17.33 -7.94 -0.41
C ALA A 56 -18.64 -7.82 0.40
N LEU A 57 -19.07 -6.60 0.73
CA LEU A 57 -20.33 -6.38 1.47
C LEU A 57 -21.54 -6.80 0.64
N LEU A 58 -21.59 -6.45 -0.65
CA LEU A 58 -22.67 -6.86 -1.54
C LEU A 58 -22.80 -8.38 -1.58
N THR A 59 -21.68 -9.09 -1.73
CA THR A 59 -21.65 -10.56 -1.70
C THR A 59 -22.15 -11.09 -0.36
N GLY A 60 -21.62 -10.60 0.77
CA GLY A 60 -22.02 -11.06 2.10
C GLY A 60 -23.52 -10.87 2.37
N MET A 61 -24.03 -9.67 2.10
CA MET A 61 -25.45 -9.34 2.30
C MET A 61 -26.38 -10.18 1.42
N MET A 62 -26.03 -10.38 0.14
CA MET A 62 -26.87 -11.14 -0.78
C MET A 62 -26.82 -12.65 -0.50
N VAL A 63 -25.71 -13.18 0.01
CA VAL A 63 -25.64 -14.57 0.48
C VAL A 63 -26.52 -14.77 1.71
N ASP A 64 -26.46 -13.87 2.70
CA ASP A 64 -27.34 -13.97 3.87
C ASP A 64 -28.82 -13.84 3.47
N LEU A 65 -29.15 -12.95 2.53
CA LEU A 65 -30.50 -12.84 1.95
C LEU A 65 -30.93 -14.14 1.29
N LEU A 66 -30.08 -14.76 0.48
CA LEU A 66 -30.38 -16.00 -0.24
C LEU A 66 -30.63 -17.18 0.73
N VAL A 67 -29.88 -17.25 1.82
CA VAL A 67 -29.95 -18.35 2.79
C VAL A 67 -31.10 -18.17 3.78
N GLY A 68 -31.38 -16.94 4.21
CA GLY A 68 -32.29 -16.68 5.31
C GLY A 68 -33.65 -16.09 4.93
N TYR A 69 -33.78 -15.43 3.78
CA TYR A 69 -34.89 -14.51 3.53
C TYR A 69 -35.52 -14.61 2.13
N ALA A 70 -34.82 -15.13 1.13
CA ALA A 70 -35.34 -15.24 -0.23
C ALA A 70 -36.39 -16.35 -0.33
N THR A 71 -37.63 -15.98 -0.65
CA THR A 71 -38.78 -16.89 -0.71
C THR A 71 -39.25 -17.16 -2.14
N THR A 72 -38.98 -16.24 -3.06
CA THR A 72 -39.41 -16.37 -4.47
C THR A 72 -38.25 -16.70 -5.41
N ALA A 73 -38.55 -17.39 -6.52
CA ALA A 73 -37.54 -17.70 -7.55
C ALA A 73 -36.91 -16.43 -8.17
N ALA A 74 -37.68 -15.35 -8.26
CA ALA A 74 -37.20 -14.05 -8.73
C ALA A 74 -36.18 -13.43 -7.75
N GLU A 75 -36.47 -13.44 -6.45
CA GLU A 75 -35.53 -12.98 -5.40
C GLU A 75 -34.24 -13.79 -5.41
N GLN A 76 -34.33 -15.12 -5.50
CA GLN A 76 -33.17 -16.00 -5.56
C GLN A 76 -32.31 -15.72 -6.79
N THR A 77 -32.93 -15.56 -7.97
CA THR A 77 -32.22 -15.27 -9.22
C THR A 77 -31.50 -13.92 -9.14
N LEU A 78 -32.17 -12.88 -8.63
CA LEU A 78 -31.58 -11.57 -8.44
C LEU A 78 -30.41 -11.60 -7.44
N ALA A 79 -30.58 -12.27 -6.30
CA ALA A 79 -29.54 -12.41 -5.29
C ALA A 79 -28.30 -13.11 -5.86
N VAL A 80 -28.48 -14.21 -6.61
CA VAL A 80 -27.37 -14.90 -7.28
C VAL A 80 -26.64 -13.99 -8.27
N ALA A 81 -27.38 -13.22 -9.09
CA ALA A 81 -26.77 -12.29 -10.03
C ALA A 81 -25.94 -11.21 -9.30
N LEU A 82 -26.44 -10.68 -8.18
CA LEU A 82 -25.74 -9.68 -7.37
C LEU A 82 -24.55 -10.26 -6.62
N VAL A 83 -24.61 -11.52 -6.18
CA VAL A 83 -23.45 -12.24 -5.62
C VAL A 83 -22.34 -12.35 -6.66
N VAL A 84 -22.66 -12.78 -7.89
CA VAL A 84 -21.67 -12.89 -8.97
C VAL A 84 -21.02 -11.53 -9.26
N LEU A 85 -21.83 -10.46 -9.32
CA LEU A 85 -21.34 -9.10 -9.50
C LEU A 85 -20.43 -8.66 -8.32
N GLY A 86 -20.85 -8.91 -7.09
CA GLY A 86 -20.08 -8.58 -5.88
C GLY A 86 -18.73 -9.28 -5.85
N VAL A 87 -18.68 -10.57 -6.18
CA VAL A 87 -17.45 -11.35 -6.30
C VAL A 87 -16.55 -10.78 -7.40
N ALA A 88 -17.10 -10.43 -8.57
CA ALA A 88 -16.34 -9.84 -9.66
C ALA A 88 -15.71 -8.49 -9.27
N LEU A 89 -16.47 -7.63 -8.58
CA LEU A 89 -15.98 -6.35 -8.07
C LEU A 89 -14.89 -6.55 -7.01
N ALA A 90 -15.11 -7.45 -6.06
CA ALA A 90 -14.13 -7.78 -5.03
C ALA A 90 -12.81 -8.28 -5.65
N ALA A 91 -12.89 -9.24 -6.59
CA ALA A 91 -11.73 -9.75 -7.30
C ALA A 91 -10.99 -8.66 -8.08
N ALA A 92 -11.73 -7.80 -8.81
CA ALA A 92 -11.14 -6.70 -9.57
C ALA A 92 -10.39 -5.70 -8.66
N GLY A 93 -10.99 -5.31 -7.54
CA GLY A 93 -10.36 -4.44 -6.54
C GLY A 93 -9.09 -5.06 -5.97
N LEU A 94 -9.14 -6.34 -5.60
CA LEU A 94 -8.00 -7.07 -5.05
C LEU A 94 -6.82 -7.18 -6.04
N VAL A 95 -7.12 -7.45 -7.32
CA VAL A 95 -6.10 -7.50 -8.38
C VAL A 95 -5.39 -6.16 -8.55
N VAL A 96 -6.14 -5.06 -8.53
CA VAL A 96 -5.55 -3.71 -8.62
C VAL A 96 -4.69 -3.41 -7.39
N LEU A 97 -5.19 -3.70 -6.19
CA LEU A 97 -4.43 -3.52 -4.94
C LEU A 97 -3.13 -4.34 -4.94
N PHE A 98 -3.17 -5.60 -5.39
CA PHE A 98 -2.00 -6.46 -5.48
C PHE A 98 -0.97 -5.91 -6.48
N ARG A 99 -1.42 -5.44 -7.65
CA ARG A 99 -0.54 -4.80 -8.64
C ARG A 99 0.09 -3.52 -8.10
N LEU A 100 -0.66 -2.71 -7.35
CA LEU A 100 -0.14 -1.52 -6.68
C LEU A 100 0.87 -1.88 -5.59
N TRP A 101 0.63 -2.95 -4.82
CA TRP A 101 1.59 -3.39 -3.81
C TRP A 101 2.92 -3.83 -4.45
N ARG A 102 2.86 -4.68 -5.47
CA ARG A 102 4.06 -5.21 -6.16
C ARG A 102 4.87 -4.09 -6.81
N THR A 103 4.21 -3.20 -7.55
CA THR A 103 4.90 -2.09 -8.23
C THR A 103 5.44 -1.06 -7.23
N GLY A 104 4.78 -0.86 -6.08
CA GLY A 104 5.22 0.06 -5.04
C GLY A 104 6.47 -0.44 -4.31
N ARG A 105 6.55 -1.76 -4.07
CA ARG A 105 7.76 -2.42 -3.55
C ARG A 105 8.95 -2.30 -4.50
N ALA A 106 8.73 -2.47 -5.80
CA ALA A 106 9.81 -2.32 -6.78
C ALA A 106 10.37 -0.89 -6.80
N LEU A 107 9.49 0.12 -6.85
CA LEU A 107 9.88 1.54 -6.84
C LEU A 107 10.64 1.93 -5.56
N SER A 108 10.11 1.57 -4.40
CA SER A 108 10.72 1.92 -3.11
C SER A 108 12.08 1.25 -2.91
N ARG A 109 12.23 -0.02 -3.30
CA ARG A 109 13.54 -0.72 -3.25
C ARG A 109 14.55 -0.10 -4.21
N ALA A 110 14.17 0.16 -5.45
CA ALA A 110 15.06 0.78 -6.43
C ALA A 110 15.50 2.18 -5.97
N ALA A 111 14.57 3.00 -5.45
CA ALA A 111 14.88 4.33 -4.90
C ALA A 111 15.88 4.26 -3.74
N VAL A 112 15.75 3.25 -2.87
CA VAL A 112 16.74 3.01 -1.81
C VAL A 112 18.09 2.68 -2.45
N ILE A 113 18.17 1.67 -3.32
CA ILE A 113 19.45 1.26 -3.94
C ILE A 113 20.17 2.47 -4.55
N TRP A 114 19.49 3.24 -5.40
CA TRP A 114 20.07 4.45 -6.02
C TRP A 114 20.54 5.49 -5.01
N SER A 115 19.84 5.65 -3.88
CA SER A 115 20.29 6.55 -2.81
C SER A 115 21.55 6.06 -2.07
N ARG A 116 21.83 4.75 -2.09
CA ARG A 116 23.01 4.13 -1.45
C ARG A 116 24.25 4.15 -2.35
N VAL A 117 24.08 4.17 -3.67
CA VAL A 117 25.17 4.05 -4.66
C VAL A 117 26.36 4.99 -4.37
N PRO A 118 26.16 6.30 -4.07
CA PRO A 118 27.29 7.20 -3.78
C PRO A 118 28.11 6.80 -2.55
N TYR A 119 27.48 6.16 -1.57
CA TYR A 119 28.13 5.68 -0.34
C TYR A 119 28.80 4.33 -0.54
N LEU A 120 28.20 3.46 -1.34
CA LEU A 120 28.76 2.14 -1.64
C LEU A 120 30.01 2.24 -2.51
N LEU A 121 30.02 3.19 -3.45
CA LEU A 121 31.17 3.45 -4.33
C LEU A 121 32.22 4.39 -3.71
N GLY A 122 32.07 4.76 -2.43
CA GLY A 122 33.05 5.60 -1.71
C GLY A 122 33.18 7.03 -2.22
N VAL A 123 32.28 7.49 -3.10
CA VAL A 123 32.29 8.86 -3.63
C VAL A 123 31.81 9.87 -2.59
N ARG A 124 31.05 9.42 -1.58
CA ARG A 124 30.54 10.25 -0.49
C ARG A 124 30.71 9.57 0.85
N ASP A 125 31.32 10.27 1.79
CA ASP A 125 31.46 9.79 3.16
C ASP A 125 30.15 9.85 3.95
N ARG A 126 30.00 8.88 4.85
CA ARG A 126 28.94 8.89 5.87
C ARG A 126 29.41 9.78 7.02
N SER A 127 29.01 11.04 7.01
CA SER A 127 29.46 11.98 8.06
C SER A 127 28.58 11.92 9.31
N ALA A 128 29.22 11.81 10.48
CA ALA A 128 28.59 12.00 11.79
C ALA A 128 28.35 13.50 12.11
N THR A 129 28.93 14.37 11.30
CA THR A 129 28.90 15.83 11.38
C THR A 129 27.95 16.39 10.32
N GLY A 130 27.10 17.34 10.69
CA GLY A 130 26.17 17.99 9.77
C GLY A 130 24.82 18.33 10.40
N TRP A 131 24.08 19.21 9.73
CA TRP A 131 22.70 19.54 10.07
C TRP A 131 21.81 18.31 9.87
N LEU A 132 20.84 18.15 10.77
CA LEU A 132 19.86 17.07 10.67
C LEU A 132 19.08 17.25 9.36
N ALA A 133 19.12 16.24 8.50
CA ALA A 133 18.31 16.25 7.29
C ALA A 133 16.83 16.48 7.68
N PRO A 134 16.13 17.43 7.04
CA PRO A 134 14.72 17.64 7.30
C PRO A 134 13.96 16.34 7.08
N ARG A 135 13.11 15.97 8.03
CA ARG A 135 12.33 14.74 7.95
C ARG A 135 11.25 14.93 6.88
N PRO A 136 11.24 14.13 5.80
CA PRO A 136 10.33 14.33 4.67
C PRO A 136 8.84 14.23 5.03
N VAL A 137 8.53 13.65 6.20
CA VAL A 137 7.17 13.57 6.75
C VAL A 137 6.58 14.94 7.07
N ARG A 138 7.41 15.96 7.38
CA ARG A 138 6.94 17.30 7.74
C ARG A 138 6.70 18.23 6.55
N GLU A 139 7.32 17.96 5.40
CA GLU A 139 7.33 18.90 4.26
C GLU A 139 6.47 18.44 3.07
N SER A 140 6.14 17.15 2.97
CA SER A 140 5.36 16.62 1.84
C SER A 140 3.90 16.38 2.21
N PRO A 141 2.92 17.09 1.61
CA PRO A 141 1.49 16.90 1.91
C PRO A 141 1.01 15.49 1.57
N VAL A 142 1.66 14.83 0.61
CA VAL A 142 1.40 13.44 0.24
C VAL A 142 1.69 12.48 1.39
N MET A 143 2.79 12.66 2.11
CA MET A 143 3.16 11.77 3.22
C MET A 143 2.19 11.92 4.38
N PHE A 144 1.72 13.15 4.66
CA PHE A 144 0.68 13.39 5.65
C PHE A 144 -0.59 12.58 5.33
N VAL A 145 -1.09 12.68 4.09
CA VAL A 145 -2.30 11.93 3.68
C VAL A 145 -2.09 10.42 3.74
N ARG A 146 -0.89 9.91 3.45
CA ARG A 146 -0.59 8.48 3.59
C ARG A 146 -0.57 8.03 5.03
N VAL A 147 -0.04 8.84 5.95
CA VAL A 147 -0.07 8.54 7.39
C VAL A 147 -1.51 8.58 7.90
N ALA A 148 -2.30 9.56 7.49
CA ALA A 148 -3.73 9.62 7.82
C ALA A 148 -4.48 8.39 7.27
N ALA A 149 -4.21 7.99 6.02
CA ALA A 149 -4.79 6.78 5.42
C ALA A 149 -4.36 5.51 6.18
N CYS A 150 -3.13 5.43 6.67
CA CYS A 150 -2.69 4.34 7.54
C CYS A 150 -3.51 4.30 8.85
N ALA A 151 -3.77 5.44 9.48
CA ALA A 151 -4.59 5.49 10.68
C ALA A 151 -6.03 5.03 10.42
N LEU A 152 -6.63 5.46 9.30
CA LEU A 152 -7.97 5.02 8.89
C LEU A 152 -8.01 3.52 8.57
N LEU A 153 -7.01 2.99 7.84
CA LEU A 153 -6.92 1.56 7.54
C LEU A 153 -6.72 0.72 8.80
N LEU A 154 -5.97 1.23 9.78
CA LEU A 154 -5.84 0.57 11.08
C LEU A 154 -7.19 0.48 11.78
N LEU A 155 -7.97 1.57 11.78
CA LEU A 155 -9.30 1.59 12.37
C LEU A 155 -10.24 0.59 11.68
N VAL A 156 -10.25 0.57 10.35
CA VAL A 156 -11.03 -0.39 9.54
C VAL A 156 -10.58 -1.83 9.80
N ALA A 157 -9.28 -2.08 9.91
CA ALA A 157 -8.73 -3.40 10.22
C ALA A 157 -9.19 -3.88 11.61
N VAL A 158 -9.08 -3.02 12.61
CA VAL A 158 -9.51 -3.33 13.98
C VAL A 158 -11.02 -3.59 14.02
N PHE A 159 -11.85 -2.71 13.47
CA PHE A 159 -13.31 -2.92 13.47
C PHE A 159 -13.72 -4.17 12.69
N GLY A 160 -13.19 -4.37 11.48
CA GLY A 160 -13.52 -5.53 10.66
C GLY A 160 -13.12 -6.85 11.32
N LEU A 161 -11.93 -6.92 11.92
CA LEU A 161 -11.46 -8.12 12.61
C LEU A 161 -12.11 -8.34 13.98
N SER A 162 -12.56 -7.27 14.66
CA SER A 162 -13.23 -7.39 15.96
C SER A 162 -14.52 -8.23 15.92
N ILE A 163 -15.17 -8.27 14.76
CA ILE A 163 -16.40 -9.07 14.52
C ILE A 163 -16.15 -10.57 14.75
N LEU A 164 -14.92 -11.06 14.59
CA LEU A 164 -14.57 -12.45 14.88
C LEU A 164 -14.63 -12.79 16.38
N PHE A 165 -14.45 -11.78 17.25
CA PHE A 165 -14.46 -11.93 18.70
C PHE A 165 -15.81 -11.55 19.34
N PHE A 166 -16.58 -10.69 18.66
CA PHE A 166 -17.90 -10.24 19.09
C PHE A 166 -18.95 -10.54 18.01
N PRO A 167 -19.24 -11.82 17.74
CA PRO A 167 -20.29 -12.17 16.79
C PRO A 167 -21.64 -11.62 17.29
N GLY A 168 -22.32 -10.85 16.44
CA GLY A 168 -23.68 -10.36 16.73
C GLY A 168 -24.64 -11.53 16.95
N ARG A 169 -25.61 -11.37 17.87
CA ARG A 169 -26.52 -12.45 18.32
C ARG A 169 -27.59 -12.88 17.29
N GLU A 170 -27.73 -12.18 16.16
CA GLU A 170 -28.68 -12.50 15.07
C GLU A 170 -27.92 -12.71 13.76
N ALA A 171 -27.12 -13.78 13.71
CA ALA A 171 -25.94 -13.85 12.86
C ALA A 171 -26.21 -13.88 11.34
N MET A 172 -26.08 -12.72 10.70
CA MET A 172 -25.74 -12.58 9.28
C MET A 172 -24.29 -13.04 9.07
N VAL A 173 -24.10 -14.36 8.97
CA VAL A 173 -22.77 -15.01 8.96
C VAL A 173 -21.95 -14.57 7.75
N ALA A 174 -22.55 -14.53 6.57
CA ALA A 174 -21.81 -14.18 5.35
C ALA A 174 -21.37 -12.71 5.35
N THR A 175 -22.21 -11.82 5.85
CA THR A 175 -21.88 -10.39 6.05
C THR A 175 -20.78 -10.22 7.09
N SER A 176 -20.82 -10.99 8.18
CA SER A 176 -19.76 -10.97 9.20
C SER A 176 -18.41 -11.40 8.63
N VAL A 177 -18.40 -12.44 7.80
CA VAL A 177 -17.20 -12.90 7.06
C VAL A 177 -16.71 -11.83 6.09
N ALA A 178 -17.62 -11.17 5.35
CA ALA A 178 -17.27 -10.08 4.45
C ALA A 178 -16.59 -8.91 5.19
N CYS A 179 -17.12 -8.50 6.34
CA CYS A 179 -16.51 -7.46 7.17
C CYS A 179 -15.12 -7.87 7.69
N ALA A 180 -14.94 -9.13 8.11
CA ALA A 180 -13.64 -9.65 8.52
C ALA A 180 -12.63 -9.65 7.35
N LEU A 181 -13.06 -10.01 6.13
CA LEU A 181 -12.23 -9.94 4.93
C LEU A 181 -11.81 -8.51 4.60
N ILE A 182 -12.71 -7.53 4.75
CA ILE A 182 -12.41 -6.10 4.61
C ILE A 182 -11.36 -5.68 5.63
N GLY A 183 -11.52 -6.08 6.89
CA GLY A 183 -10.54 -5.82 7.94
C GLY A 183 -9.16 -6.41 7.62
N ALA A 184 -9.12 -7.67 7.17
CA ALA A 184 -7.88 -8.34 6.77
C ALA A 184 -7.19 -7.63 5.60
N VAL A 185 -7.92 -7.29 4.54
CA VAL A 185 -7.37 -6.56 3.39
C VAL A 185 -6.90 -5.16 3.80
N ALA A 186 -7.62 -4.47 4.67
CA ALA A 186 -7.20 -3.19 5.22
C ALA A 186 -5.86 -3.30 5.97
N ALA A 187 -5.66 -4.36 6.77
CA ALA A 187 -4.40 -4.64 7.45
C ALA A 187 -3.25 -4.89 6.45
N PHE A 188 -3.49 -5.63 5.36
CA PHE A 188 -2.48 -5.80 4.30
C PHE A 188 -2.15 -4.50 3.58
N CYS A 189 -3.16 -3.66 3.29
CA CYS A 189 -2.96 -2.33 2.70
C CYS A 189 -2.15 -1.43 3.63
N LEU A 190 -2.44 -1.45 4.93
CA LEU A 190 -1.68 -0.74 5.96
C LEU A 190 -0.21 -1.16 5.94
N ALA A 191 0.07 -2.46 5.98
CA ALA A 191 1.44 -2.99 5.92
C ALA A 191 2.16 -2.58 4.63
N GLY A 192 1.45 -2.54 3.50
CA GLY A 192 1.99 -2.07 2.21
C GLY A 192 2.36 -0.59 2.20
N LEU A 193 1.43 0.28 2.64
CA LEU A 193 1.64 1.73 2.70
C LEU A 193 2.73 2.10 3.71
N PHE A 194 2.64 1.57 4.92
CA PHE A 194 3.61 1.84 5.98
C PHE A 194 5.00 1.26 5.64
N GLY A 195 5.05 0.05 5.08
CA GLY A 195 6.30 -0.58 4.64
C GLY A 195 7.02 0.23 3.56
N GLY A 196 6.28 0.87 2.64
CA GLY A 196 6.85 1.79 1.66
C GLY A 196 7.53 3.00 2.31
N ILE A 197 6.86 3.63 3.28
CA ILE A 197 7.38 4.77 4.04
C ILE A 197 8.67 4.39 4.79
N VAL A 198 8.65 3.28 5.53
CA VAL A 198 9.82 2.80 6.29
C VAL A 198 10.99 2.47 5.36
N THR A 199 10.71 1.85 4.21
CA THR A 199 11.75 1.51 3.22
C THR A 199 12.42 2.77 2.69
N MET A 200 11.65 3.79 2.34
CA MET A 200 12.21 5.07 1.88
C MET A 200 13.05 5.78 2.94
N GLN A 201 12.61 5.73 4.20
CA GLN A 201 13.39 6.27 5.31
C GLN A 201 14.74 5.56 5.48
N ARG A 202 14.85 4.25 5.21
CA ARG A 202 16.13 3.52 5.28
C ARG A 202 17.19 4.05 4.32
N GLY A 203 16.80 4.51 3.13
CA GLY A 203 17.73 5.15 2.18
C GLY A 203 18.21 6.52 2.65
N ILE A 204 17.36 7.28 3.35
CA ILE A 204 17.72 8.59 3.89
C ILE A 204 18.63 8.46 5.12
N ARG A 205 18.50 7.38 5.91
CA ARG A 205 19.32 7.16 7.11
C ARG A 205 20.83 7.08 6.84
N GLU A 206 21.26 6.72 5.63
CA GLU A 206 22.69 6.72 5.28
C GLU A 206 23.28 8.13 5.19
N ARG A 207 22.44 9.15 5.03
CA ARG A 207 22.78 10.57 5.09
C ARG A 207 22.65 11.15 6.49
N ASP A 208 22.01 10.46 7.43
CA ASP A 208 21.63 11.04 8.73
C ASP A 208 22.81 10.96 9.72
N PRO A 209 23.37 12.11 10.15
CA PRO A 209 24.48 12.13 11.10
C PRO A 209 24.12 11.51 12.45
N ARG A 210 22.82 11.43 12.82
CA ARG A 210 22.39 10.72 14.03
C ARG A 210 22.60 9.21 13.93
N TRP A 211 22.37 8.64 12.75
CA TRP A 211 22.48 7.20 12.57
C TRP A 211 23.94 6.74 12.62
N VAL A 212 24.84 7.54 12.03
CA VAL A 212 26.29 7.32 12.14
C VAL A 212 26.75 7.46 13.60
N ARG A 213 26.28 8.48 14.33
CA ARG A 213 26.59 8.64 15.77
C ARG A 213 26.06 7.51 16.66
N ALA A 214 24.90 6.95 16.34
CA ALA A 214 24.32 5.84 17.09
C ALA A 214 25.05 4.52 16.86
N LEU A 215 25.65 4.32 15.67
CA LEU A 215 26.46 3.14 15.35
C LEU A 215 27.92 3.25 15.86
N ALA A 216 28.39 4.47 16.12
CA ALA A 216 29.73 4.74 16.63
C ALA A 216 29.83 4.70 18.18
N ARG A 217 28.71 4.47 18.87
CA ARG A 217 28.65 4.21 20.32
C ARG A 217 28.43 2.73 20.57
#